data_AF-A0A423HS99-F1
#
_entry.id   AF-A0A423HS99-F1
#
_cell.length_a   1.000
_cell.length_b   1.000
_cell.length_c   1.000
_cell.angle_alpha   90.00
_cell.angle_beta   90.00
_cell.angle_gamma   90.00
#
_symmetry.space_group_name_H-M   'P 1'
#
loop_
_entity.id
_entity.type
_entity.pdbx_description
1 polymer ?
#
loop_
_entity_poly.entity_id
_entity_poly.type
_entity_poly.pdbx_seq_one_letter_code
_entity_poly.pdbx_strand_id
1 'polypeptide(L)'
;MKFNDIDILIIHEKAEYDSCQLAILCKQKLRSNIENSDVIILSKPEEVQHSFITKSNAKKIGTICARSIEEDINCITKKISENNKSN
;
A
#
# COMPACT_ATOMS: atom_id res chain seq x y z
N MET A 1 -17.00 -9.75 15.36
CA MET A 1 -16.36 -8.62 14.63
C MET A 1 -14.89 -8.94 14.54
N LYS A 2 -14.35 -9.15 13.33
CA LYS A 2 -12.94 -9.52 13.14
C LYS A 2 -12.11 -8.23 13.08
N PHE A 3 -11.23 -8.03 14.05
CA PHE A 3 -10.35 -6.87 14.19
C PHE A 3 -9.02 -7.08 13.43
N ASN A 4 -9.09 -7.48 12.16
CA ASN A 4 -7.91 -7.74 11.33
C ASN A 4 -7.94 -6.93 10.03
N ASP A 5 -8.48 -5.71 10.10
CA ASP A 5 -8.36 -4.73 9.01
C ASP A 5 -6.90 -4.28 8.92
N ILE A 6 -6.22 -4.71 7.87
CA ILE A 6 -4.89 -4.20 7.53
C ILE A 6 -5.12 -2.99 6.61
N ASP A 7 -4.95 -1.79 7.17
CA ASP A 7 -4.95 -0.55 6.42
C ASP A 7 -3.62 -0.39 5.67
N ILE A 8 -3.67 -0.47 4.34
CA ILE A 8 -2.53 -0.28 3.45
C ILE A 8 -2.65 1.07 2.77
N LEU A 9 -1.61 1.89 2.90
CA LEU A 9 -1.47 3.14 2.17
C LEU A 9 -0.51 2.97 0.98
N ILE A 10 -0.99 3.23 -0.23
CA ILE A 10 -0.18 3.36 -1.44
C ILE A 10 0.01 4.85 -1.72
N ILE A 11 1.28 5.27 -1.86
CA ILE A 11 1.62 6.62 -2.29
C ILE A 11 2.23 6.56 -3.68
N HIS A 12 1.65 7.28 -4.63
CA HIS A 12 2.17 7.41 -5.99
C HIS A 12 2.69 8.83 -6.23
N GLU A 13 3.68 8.98 -7.11
CA GLU A 13 4.44 10.24 -7.18
C GLU A 13 3.63 11.43 -7.70
N LYS A 14 2.72 11.20 -8.64
CA LYS A 14 2.02 12.26 -9.36
C LYS A 14 0.59 11.86 -9.70
N ALA A 15 -0.32 12.83 -9.80
CA ALA A 15 -1.70 12.62 -10.25
C ALA A 15 -1.84 12.33 -11.77
N GLU A 16 -0.76 11.90 -12.42
CA GLU A 16 -0.76 11.54 -13.84
C GLU A 16 -1.39 10.16 -14.05
N TYR A 17 -2.04 9.96 -15.20
CA TYR A 17 -2.82 8.76 -15.52
C TYR A 17 -2.04 7.46 -15.30
N ASP A 18 -0.81 7.36 -15.80
CA ASP A 18 0.03 6.15 -15.65
C ASP A 18 0.37 5.84 -14.19
N SER A 19 0.62 6.87 -13.38
CA SER A 19 0.94 6.74 -11.96
C SER A 19 -0.28 6.25 -11.17
N CYS A 20 -1.46 6.80 -11.48
CA CYS A 20 -2.73 6.35 -10.92
C CYS A 20 -3.07 4.91 -11.34
N GLN A 21 -2.90 4.58 -12.63
CA GLN A 21 -3.20 3.24 -13.14
C GLN A 21 -2.29 2.18 -12.48
N LEU A 22 -1.01 2.49 -12.29
CA LEU A 22 -0.09 1.63 -11.55
C LEU A 22 -0.56 1.45 -10.09
N ALA A 23 -0.94 2.53 -9.40
CA ALA A 23 -1.43 2.45 -8.03
C ALA A 23 -2.71 1.59 -7.90
N ILE A 24 -3.63 1.70 -8.86
CA ILE A 24 -4.85 0.87 -8.92
C ILE A 24 -4.51 -0.60 -9.14
N LEU A 25 -3.59 -0.90 -10.06
CA LEU A 25 -3.12 -2.27 -10.30
C LEU A 25 -2.48 -2.87 -9.04
N CYS A 26 -1.64 -2.09 -8.35
CA CYS A 26 -1.03 -2.49 -7.07
C CYS A 26 -2.11 -2.77 -6.02
N LYS A 27 -3.13 -1.92 -5.89
CA LYS A 27 -4.28 -2.14 -4.99
C LYS A 27 -5.00 -3.45 -5.29
N GLN A 28 -5.30 -3.73 -6.55
CA GLN A 28 -5.97 -4.98 -6.94
C GLN A 28 -5.13 -6.21 -6.58
N LYS A 29 -3.82 -6.18 -6.86
CA LYS A 29 -2.92 -7.29 -6.51
C LYS A 29 -2.78 -7.45 -4.99
N LEU A 30 -2.65 -6.37 -4.22
CA LEU A 30 -2.57 -6.45 -2.75
C LEU A 30 -3.85 -7.05 -2.14
N ARG A 31 -5.03 -6.59 -2.56
CA ARG A 31 -6.30 -7.15 -2.06
C ARG A 31 -6.49 -8.63 -2.40
N SER A 32 -5.89 -9.08 -3.50
CA SER A 32 -5.93 -10.51 -3.89
C SER A 32 -4.98 -11.37 -3.06
N ASN A 33 -3.93 -10.77 -2.48
CA ASN A 33 -2.91 -11.48 -1.68
C ASN A 33 -3.11 -11.32 -0.16
N ILE A 34 -3.86 -10.31 0.28
CA ILE A 34 -4.07 -9.97 1.69
C ILE A 34 -5.58 -9.86 1.91
N GLU A 35 -6.17 -10.93 2.46
CA GLU A 35 -7.59 -10.97 2.82
C GLU A 35 -7.91 -9.88 3.85
N ASN A 36 -9.07 -9.21 3.67
CA ASN A 36 -9.56 -8.14 4.55
C ASN A 36 -8.58 -6.95 4.70
N SER A 37 -7.90 -6.58 3.60
CA SER A 37 -7.13 -5.34 3.54
C SER A 37 -7.93 -4.19 2.94
N ASP A 38 -7.93 -3.07 3.65
CA ASP A 38 -8.38 -1.79 3.13
C ASP A 38 -7.19 -1.06 2.53
N VAL A 39 -7.31 -0.69 1.25
CA VAL A 39 -6.20 -0.06 0.52
C VAL A 39 -6.60 1.36 0.12
N ILE A 40 -5.94 2.32 0.75
CA ILE A 40 -6.03 3.75 0.46
C ILE A 40 -4.93 4.10 -0.54
N ILE A 41 -5.27 4.89 -1.55
CA ILE A 41 -4.31 5.41 -2.52
C ILE A 41 -4.30 6.93 -2.35
N LEU A 42 -3.12 7.51 -2.19
CA LEU A 42 -2.91 8.95 -2.19
C LEU A 42 -1.79 9.30 -3.18
N SER A 43 -1.91 10.43 -3.85
CA SER A 43 -0.76 11.04 -4.50
C SER A 43 0.16 11.66 -3.45
N LYS A 44 1.45 11.82 -3.80
CA LYS A 44 2.42 12.48 -2.93
C LYS A 44 2.00 13.90 -2.50
N PRO A 45 1.41 14.75 -3.37
CA PRO A 45 0.84 16.04 -2.94
C PRO A 45 -0.27 15.89 -1.90
N GLU A 46 -1.17 14.92 -2.06
CA GLU A 46 -2.26 14.67 -1.09
C GLU A 46 -1.74 14.20 0.26
N GLU A 47 -0.73 13.32 0.27
CA GLU A 47 -0.07 12.91 1.50
C GLU A 47 0.50 14.11 2.26
N VAL A 48 1.25 14.98 1.56
CA VAL A 48 1.85 16.18 2.15
C VAL A 48 0.78 17.12 2.70
N GLN A 49 -0.29 17.35 1.93
CA GLN A 49 -1.38 18.24 2.32
C GLN A 49 -2.10 17.75 3.58
N HIS A 50 -2.30 16.45 3.72
CA HIS A 50 -3.04 15.86 4.85
C HIS A 50 -2.12 15.41 5.99
N SER A 51 -0.81 15.33 5.77
CA SER A 51 0.17 14.69 6.65
C SER A 51 -0.28 13.29 7.08
N PHE A 52 -0.78 12.52 6.12
CA PHE A 52 -1.49 11.27 6.40
C PHE A 52 -0.57 10.26 7.09
N ILE A 53 0.67 10.07 6.60
CA ILE A 53 1.63 9.11 7.18
C ILE A 53 1.83 9.40 8.67
N THR A 54 2.05 10.66 9.01
CA THR A 54 2.29 11.10 10.40
C THR A 54 1.04 10.91 11.25
N LYS A 55 -0.15 11.28 10.74
CA LYS A 55 -1.41 11.19 11.50
C LYS A 55 -1.87 9.74 11.71
N SER A 56 -1.65 8.88 10.73
CA SER A 56 -2.02 7.46 10.81
C SER A 56 -0.92 6.58 11.42
N ASN A 57 0.23 7.17 11.78
CA ASN A 57 1.43 6.45 12.19
C ASN A 57 1.82 5.31 11.21
N ALA A 58 1.65 5.56 9.90
CA ALA A 58 1.90 4.56 8.87
C ALA A 58 3.40 4.21 8.80
N LYS A 59 3.70 2.92 8.74
CA LYS A 59 5.07 2.42 8.57
C LYS A 59 5.32 2.07 7.11
N LYS A 60 6.41 2.59 6.54
CA LYS A 60 6.83 2.20 5.20
C LYS A 60 7.24 0.72 5.17
N ILE A 61 6.55 -0.07 4.34
CA ILE A 61 6.85 -1.50 4.16
C ILE A 61 7.76 -1.76 2.94
N GLY A 62 7.60 -0.97 1.87
CA GLY A 62 8.36 -1.15 0.63
C GLY A 62 8.11 -0.08 -0.42
N THR A 63 8.64 -0.32 -1.61
CA THR A 63 8.43 0.47 -2.84
C THR A 63 8.06 -0.51 -3.94
N ILE A 64 7.19 -0.12 -4.88
CA ILE A 64 6.82 -0.93 -6.04
C ILE A 64 7.35 -0.27 -7.31
N CYS A 65 8.07 -1.02 -8.12
CA CYS A 65 8.56 -0.62 -9.43
C CYS A 65 7.63 -1.17 -10.51
N ALA A 66 7.26 -0.33 -11.48
CA ALA A 66 6.39 -0.73 -12.60
C ALA A 66 6.94 -1.90 -13.43
N ARG A 67 8.27 -2.11 -13.42
CA ARG A 67 8.95 -3.20 -14.14
C ARG A 67 8.96 -4.53 -13.38
N SER A 68 8.68 -4.52 -12.08
CA SER A 68 8.84 -5.68 -11.19
C SER A 68 7.67 -5.80 -10.19
N ILE A 69 6.46 -5.40 -10.63
CA ILE A 69 5.27 -5.30 -9.77
C ILE A 69 5.01 -6.60 -9.00
N GLU A 70 5.11 -7.76 -9.66
CA GLU A 70 4.76 -9.03 -9.02
C GLU A 70 5.76 -9.45 -7.94
N GLU A 71 7.06 -9.25 -8.20
CA GLU A 71 8.12 -9.52 -7.23
C GLU A 71 8.01 -8.58 -6.03
N ASP A 72 7.78 -7.30 -6.29
CA ASP A 72 7.64 -6.27 -5.24
C ASP A 72 6.41 -6.53 -4.37
N ILE A 73 5.26 -6.86 -4.98
CA ILE A 73 4.03 -7.20 -4.26
C ILE A 73 4.23 -8.44 -3.39
N ASN A 74 4.89 -9.48 -3.91
CA ASN A 74 5.19 -10.68 -3.12
C ASN A 74 6.12 -10.37 -1.95
N CYS A 75 7.14 -9.54 -2.16
CA CYS A 75 8.05 -9.11 -1.11
C CYS A 75 7.32 -8.32 -0.01
N ILE A 76 6.45 -7.38 -0.41
CA ILE A 76 5.64 -6.58 0.52
C ILE A 76 4.65 -7.46 1.29
N THR A 77 3.95 -8.37 0.62
CA THR A 77 2.98 -9.28 1.26
C THR A 77 3.65 -10.18 2.30
N LYS A 78 4.85 -10.70 2.01
CA LYS A 78 5.65 -11.45 2.98
C LYS A 78 6.00 -10.60 4.19
N LYS A 79 6.51 -9.39 3.99
CA LYS A 79 6.83 -8.45 5.08
C LYS A 79 5.61 -8.13 5.94
N ILE A 80 4.46 -7.90 5.34
CA ILE A 80 3.21 -7.64 6.07
C ILE A 80 2.85 -8.85 6.92
N SER A 81 2.90 -10.06 6.34
CA SER A 81 2.60 -11.31 7.06
C SER A 81 3.55 -11.56 8.23
N GLU A 82 4.83 -11.19 8.10
CA GLU A 82 5.81 -11.29 9.19
C GLU A 82 5.55 -10.26 10.30
N ASN A 83 5.24 -9.00 9.96
CA ASN A 83 4.95 -7.98 10.96
C ASN A 83 3.68 -8.30 11.77
N ASN A 84 2.69 -8.99 11.17
CA ASN A 84 1.46 -9.41 11.87
C ASN A 84 1.66 -10.61 12.81
N LYS A 85 2.71 -11.42 12.64
CA LYS A 85 3.00 -12.56 13.53
C LYS A 85 3.76 -12.16 14.81
N SER A 86 4.26 -10.92 14.87
CA SER A 86 5.07 -10.42 15.99
C SER A 86 4.27 -9.61 17.02
N ASN A 87 2.93 -9.57 16.91
CA ASN A 87 2.02 -8.99 17.91
C ASN A 87 1.20 -10.07 18.62
#